data_AF-A0AAD4Q233-F1
#
_entry.id   AF-A0AAD4Q233-F1
#
_cell.length_a   1.000
_cell.length_b   1.000
_cell.length_c   1.000
_cell.angle_alpha   90.00
_cell.angle_beta   90.00
_cell.angle_gamma   90.00
#
_symmetry.space_group_name_H-M   'P 1'
#
loop_
_entity.id
_entity.type
_entity.pdbx_description
1 polymer ?
#
loop_
_entity_poly.entity_id
_entity_poly.type
_entity_poly.pdbx_seq_one_letter_code
_entity_poly.pdbx_strand_id
1 'polypeptide(L)'
;MPKLASHLSGAEWSANGPQTAAQRFFKAYVDTVDSHGFNHGSGQQYYAKDAVFHNQNNVQYVGGDEMWAWMKLLFRQFRRLKHDWLSIWEIQNEDGTAQIISQNIRNIWLPENTSDNPSVSVPMSFICRIGPADISDAIEGLQFKEVWLYWDTKLLDPFLQNDAIVFRREKTFL
;
A
#
# COMPACT_ATOMS: atom_id res chain seq x y z
N MET A 1 21.22 -10.73 -12.85
CA MET A 1 19.81 -10.63 -13.27
C MET A 1 18.94 -10.59 -12.02
N PRO A 2 17.73 -9.99 -12.05
CA PRO A 2 16.78 -10.11 -10.95
C PRO A 2 16.53 -11.59 -10.62
N LYS A 3 16.44 -11.92 -9.33
CA LYS A 3 16.24 -13.29 -8.86
C LYS A 3 14.98 -13.36 -8.02
N LEU A 4 14.09 -14.30 -8.33
CA LEU A 4 12.97 -14.62 -7.44
C LEU A 4 13.55 -15.15 -6.10
N ALA A 5 13.34 -14.39 -5.03
CA ALA A 5 13.76 -14.75 -3.68
C ALA A 5 12.73 -15.64 -3.00
N SER A 6 11.44 -15.31 -3.14
CA SER A 6 10.33 -16.13 -2.65
C SER A 6 9.03 -15.86 -3.39
N HIS A 7 8.14 -16.85 -3.37
CA HIS A 7 6.74 -16.73 -3.75
C HIS A 7 5.90 -17.41 -2.66
N LEU A 8 4.97 -16.67 -2.07
CA LEU A 8 4.12 -17.11 -0.98
C LEU A 8 2.66 -16.91 -1.38
N SER A 9 1.84 -17.94 -1.22
CA SER A 9 0.39 -17.80 -1.24
C SER A 9 -0.09 -16.97 -0.05
N GLY A 10 -1.31 -16.43 -0.13
CA GLY A 10 -1.94 -15.74 0.99
C GLY A 10 -2.10 -16.60 2.24
N ALA A 11 -2.30 -17.91 2.06
CA ALA A 11 -2.38 -18.87 3.17
C ALA A 11 -1.02 -19.02 3.86
N GLU A 12 0.06 -19.19 3.10
CA GLU A 12 1.42 -19.28 3.64
C GLU A 12 1.84 -17.99 4.33
N TRP A 13 1.52 -16.84 3.73
CA TRP A 13 1.75 -15.53 4.35
C TRP A 13 1.03 -15.38 5.68
N SER A 14 -0.23 -15.82 5.74
CA SER A 14 -1.04 -15.74 6.96
C SER A 14 -0.56 -16.70 8.05
N ALA A 15 -0.11 -17.90 7.66
CA ALA A 15 0.34 -18.93 8.59
C ALA A 15 1.74 -18.65 9.15
N ASN A 16 2.67 -18.25 8.27
CA ASN A 16 4.09 -18.16 8.61
C ASN A 16 4.54 -16.72 8.87
N GLY A 17 3.79 -15.73 8.39
CA GLY A 17 4.17 -14.33 8.45
C GLY A 17 5.36 -13.97 7.53
N PRO A 18 5.81 -12.70 7.59
CA PRO A 18 6.95 -12.22 6.81
C PRO A 18 8.27 -12.87 7.26
N GLN A 19 9.05 -13.39 6.30
CA GLN A 19 10.31 -14.10 6.55
C GLN A 19 11.56 -13.22 6.36
N THR A 20 11.52 -12.28 5.41
CA THR A 20 12.64 -11.39 5.08
C THR A 20 12.46 -9.99 5.69
N ALA A 21 13.53 -9.19 5.73
CA ALA A 21 13.44 -7.80 6.16
C ALA A 21 12.50 -6.98 5.26
N ALA A 22 12.56 -7.18 3.94
CA ALA A 22 11.66 -6.53 2.99
C ALA A 22 10.19 -6.91 3.24
N GLN A 23 9.92 -8.19 3.50
CA GLN A 23 8.58 -8.66 3.85
C GLN A 23 8.08 -8.09 5.17
N ARG A 24 8.93 -8.03 6.21
CA ARG A 24 8.57 -7.45 7.52
C ARG A 24 8.26 -5.96 7.40
N PHE A 25 9.11 -5.23 6.69
CA PHE A 25 8.87 -3.82 6.36
C PHE A 25 7.53 -3.64 5.63
N PHE A 26 7.28 -4.41 4.57
CA PHE A 26 6.04 -4.33 3.81
C PHE A 26 4.80 -4.69 4.65
N LYS A 27 4.90 -5.72 5.49
CA LYS A 27 3.81 -6.11 6.41
C LYS A 27 3.52 -5.02 7.44
N ALA A 28 4.55 -4.40 8.02
CA ALA A 28 4.39 -3.30 8.97
C ALA A 28 3.68 -2.08 8.35
N TYR A 29 4.01 -1.78 7.09
CA TYR A 29 3.30 -0.75 6.33
C TYR A 29 1.81 -1.11 6.16
N VAL A 30 1.48 -2.31 5.68
CA VAL A 30 0.08 -2.71 5.47
C VAL A 30 -0.70 -2.80 6.78
N ASP A 31 -0.09 -3.26 7.86
CA ASP A 31 -0.72 -3.27 9.18
C ASP A 31 -1.06 -1.86 9.66
N THR A 32 -0.21 -0.87 9.36
CA THR A 32 -0.50 0.55 9.65
C THR A 32 -1.70 1.06 8.86
N VAL A 33 -1.82 0.66 7.59
CA VAL A 33 -2.98 0.98 6.74
C VAL A 33 -4.26 0.37 7.33
N ASP A 34 -4.21 -0.90 7.74
CA ASP A 34 -5.38 -1.64 8.21
C ASP A 34 -5.85 -1.21 9.60
N SER A 35 -4.94 -0.81 10.48
CA SER A 35 -5.23 -0.55 11.89
C SER A 35 -5.62 0.89 12.22
N HIS A 36 -5.07 1.89 11.51
CA HIS A 36 -5.18 3.29 11.93
C HIS A 36 -5.59 4.27 10.81
N GLY A 37 -5.74 3.79 9.57
CA GLY A 37 -6.12 4.65 8.44
C GLY A 37 -5.29 5.94 8.38
N PHE A 38 -3.95 5.86 8.32
CA PHE A 38 -3.03 7.00 8.19
C PHE A 38 -3.18 8.16 9.20
N ASN A 39 -4.06 8.07 10.20
CA ASN A 39 -4.29 9.14 11.17
C ASN A 39 -3.14 9.29 12.18
N HIS A 40 -2.25 8.28 12.24
CA HIS A 40 -1.08 8.23 13.09
C HIS A 40 0.16 7.84 12.28
N GLY A 41 1.31 8.43 12.58
CA GLY A 41 2.58 8.18 11.89
C GLY A 41 2.97 9.25 10.85
N SER A 42 4.18 9.08 10.30
CA SER A 42 4.77 9.94 9.26
C SER A 42 5.08 9.11 8.01
N GLY A 43 4.80 9.66 6.84
CA GLY A 43 5.17 9.04 5.56
C GLY A 43 6.67 8.79 5.44
N GLN A 44 7.49 9.60 6.12
CA GLN A 44 8.95 9.44 6.12
C GLN A 44 9.42 8.14 6.79
N GLN A 45 8.61 7.49 7.63
CA GLN A 45 8.97 6.17 8.18
C GLN A 45 8.92 5.05 7.13
N TYR A 46 8.17 5.26 6.05
CA TYR A 46 7.93 4.25 5.02
C TYR A 46 8.48 4.65 3.65
N TYR A 47 8.61 5.93 3.35
CA TYR A 47 8.95 6.41 2.01
C TYR A 47 10.21 7.24 2.06
N ALA A 48 11.13 6.97 1.13
CA ALA A 48 12.31 7.78 0.91
C ALA A 48 11.92 9.19 0.46
N LYS A 49 12.85 10.14 0.63
CA LYS A 49 12.62 11.54 0.28
C LYS A 49 12.27 11.72 -1.20
N ASP A 50 12.86 10.89 -2.05
CA ASP A 50 12.70 10.88 -3.50
C ASP A 50 11.78 9.76 -4.00
N ALA A 51 11.05 9.08 -3.10
CA ALA A 51 10.17 7.98 -3.48
C ALA A 51 9.06 8.45 -4.42
N VAL A 52 8.78 7.67 -5.46
CA VAL A 52 7.66 7.94 -6.39
C VAL A 52 6.54 6.94 -6.15
N PHE A 53 5.35 7.46 -5.87
CA PHE A 53 4.14 6.66 -5.76
C PHE A 53 3.24 6.91 -6.97
N HIS A 54 2.92 5.85 -7.71
CA HIS A 54 2.01 5.86 -8.85
C HIS A 54 0.67 5.25 -8.43
N ASN A 55 -0.39 6.05 -8.47
CA ASN A 55 -1.73 5.54 -8.20
C ASN A 55 -2.35 4.85 -9.45
N GLN A 56 -3.56 4.32 -9.31
CA GLN A 56 -4.27 3.59 -10.35
C GLN A 56 -4.57 4.41 -11.62
N ASN A 57 -4.57 5.74 -11.52
CA ASN A 57 -4.79 6.67 -12.62
C ASN A 57 -3.46 7.23 -13.16
N ASN A 58 -2.33 6.63 -12.77
CA ASN A 58 -0.97 7.06 -13.11
C ASN A 58 -0.61 8.47 -12.60
N VAL A 59 -1.35 9.00 -11.62
CA VAL A 59 -0.97 10.23 -10.92
C VAL A 59 0.19 9.89 -9.98
N GLN A 60 1.23 10.71 -10.04
CA GLN A 60 2.46 10.51 -9.26
C GLN A 60 2.50 11.40 -8.03
N TYR A 61 2.89 10.86 -6.88
CA TYR A 61 3.18 11.61 -5.66
C TYR A 61 4.65 11.39 -5.30
N VAL A 62 5.38 12.45 -4.95
CA VAL A 62 6.82 12.40 -4.73
C VAL A 62 7.14 12.69 -3.27
N GLY A 63 7.87 11.77 -2.65
CA GLY A 63 8.27 11.83 -1.25
C GLY A 63 7.17 11.38 -0.28
N GLY A 64 7.60 11.05 0.93
CA GLY A 64 6.72 10.52 1.97
C GLY A 64 5.60 11.46 2.39
N ASP A 65 5.85 12.76 2.51
CA ASP A 65 4.85 13.71 3.03
C ASP A 65 3.68 13.95 2.06
N GLU A 66 3.98 14.16 0.76
CA GLU A 66 2.95 14.34 -0.28
C GLU A 66 2.06 13.09 -0.39
N MET A 67 2.69 11.92 -0.46
CA MET A 67 2.01 10.64 -0.55
C MET A 67 1.16 10.38 0.70
N TRP A 68 1.68 10.67 1.90
CA TRP A 68 0.96 10.43 3.16
C TRP A 68 -0.26 11.33 3.30
N ALA A 69 -0.14 12.59 2.90
CA ALA A 69 -1.26 13.53 2.85
C ALA A 69 -2.36 13.06 1.89
N TRP A 70 -1.98 12.57 0.71
CA TRP A 70 -2.92 11.97 -0.23
C TRP A 70 -3.61 10.72 0.33
N MET A 71 -2.87 9.80 0.96
CA MET A 71 -3.45 8.59 1.55
C MET A 71 -4.42 8.91 2.70
N LYS A 72 -4.10 9.90 3.55
CA LYS A 72 -5.05 10.40 4.56
C LYS A 72 -6.38 10.84 3.94
N LEU A 73 -6.34 11.60 2.85
CA LEU A 73 -7.55 12.00 2.15
C LEU A 73 -8.30 10.84 1.50
N LEU A 74 -7.56 9.88 0.92
CA LEU A 74 -8.14 8.70 0.28
C LEU A 74 -8.90 7.83 1.28
N PHE A 75 -8.33 7.63 2.47
CA PHE A 75 -8.87 6.64 3.40
C PHE A 75 -9.75 7.23 4.50
N ARG A 76 -9.74 8.55 4.74
CA ARG A 76 -10.66 9.20 5.71
C ARG A 76 -12.15 8.96 5.40
N GLN A 77 -12.49 8.67 4.15
CA GLN A 77 -13.86 8.42 3.71
C GLN A 77 -14.33 6.99 4.02
N PHE A 78 -13.44 6.11 4.48
CA PHE A 78 -13.76 4.73 4.83
C PHE A 78 -13.70 4.55 6.35
N ARG A 79 -14.60 3.73 6.87
CA ARG A 79 -14.60 3.36 8.28
C ARG A 79 -13.45 2.43 8.62
N ARG A 80 -13.20 1.45 7.75
CA ARG A 80 -12.24 0.37 7.97
C ARG A 80 -11.76 -0.19 6.65
N LEU A 81 -10.52 -0.67 6.67
CA LEU A 81 -9.89 -1.41 5.60
C LEU A 81 -9.32 -2.72 6.16
N LYS A 82 -9.27 -3.74 5.30
CA LYS A 82 -8.53 -4.97 5.57
C LYS A 82 -8.06 -5.56 4.25
N HIS A 83 -6.83 -6.05 4.21
CA HIS A 83 -6.32 -6.78 3.06
C HIS A 83 -6.34 -8.30 3.30
N ASP A 84 -7.06 -9.02 2.45
CA ASP A 84 -6.97 -10.48 2.38
C ASP A 84 -5.98 -10.85 1.27
N TRP A 85 -4.91 -11.56 1.65
CA TRP A 85 -3.78 -11.85 0.77
C TRP A 85 -4.09 -12.97 -0.22
N LEU A 86 -3.66 -12.82 -1.47
CA LEU A 86 -3.75 -13.85 -2.49
C LEU A 86 -2.38 -14.43 -2.81
N SER A 87 -1.41 -13.56 -3.11
CA SER A 87 -0.03 -13.97 -3.36
C SER A 87 0.94 -12.80 -3.16
N ILE A 88 2.16 -13.13 -2.77
CA ILE A 88 3.28 -12.21 -2.55
C ILE A 88 4.52 -12.81 -3.21
N TRP A 89 5.15 -12.03 -4.07
CA TRP A 89 6.44 -12.33 -4.67
C TRP A 89 7.47 -11.35 -4.14
N GLU A 90 8.64 -11.88 -3.79
CA GLU A 90 9.83 -11.08 -3.50
C GLU A 90 10.90 -11.38 -4.54
N ILE A 91 11.39 -10.33 -5.18
CA ILE A 91 12.45 -10.38 -6.18
C ILE A 91 13.62 -9.59 -5.64
N GLN A 92 14.81 -10.20 -5.61
CA GLN A 92 16.04 -9.49 -5.30
C GLN A 92 16.59 -8.88 -6.59
N ASN A 93 16.80 -7.57 -6.58
CA ASN A 93 17.39 -6.83 -7.69
C ASN A 93 18.93 -6.82 -7.58
N GLU A 94 19.59 -6.54 -8.70
CA GLU A 94 21.05 -6.45 -8.79
C GLU A 94 21.64 -5.28 -8.01
N ASP A 95 20.89 -4.19 -7.86
CA ASP A 95 21.28 -2.99 -7.13
C ASP A 95 21.16 -3.15 -5.60
N GLY A 96 20.86 -4.37 -5.12
CA GLY A 96 20.67 -4.68 -3.72
C GLY A 96 19.27 -4.36 -3.17
N THR A 97 18.39 -3.75 -3.96
CA THR A 97 17.00 -3.51 -3.56
C THR A 97 16.15 -4.77 -3.65
N ALA A 98 15.08 -4.84 -2.86
CA ALA A 98 14.05 -5.85 -2.99
C ALA A 98 12.84 -5.27 -3.72
N GLN A 99 12.22 -6.06 -4.59
CA GLN A 99 10.92 -5.75 -5.16
C GLN A 99 9.88 -6.69 -4.56
N ILE A 100 8.80 -6.12 -4.01
CA ILE A 100 7.62 -6.89 -3.61
C ILE A 100 6.51 -6.62 -4.59
N ILE A 101 5.94 -7.70 -5.12
CA ILE A 101 4.68 -7.69 -5.85
C ILE A 101 3.69 -8.42 -4.97
N SER A 102 2.54 -7.80 -4.69
CA SER A 102 1.46 -8.46 -3.97
C SER A 102 0.16 -8.36 -4.73
N GLN A 103 -0.67 -9.37 -4.54
CA GLN A 103 -2.06 -9.41 -4.95
C GLN A 103 -2.91 -9.67 -3.71
N ASN A 104 -3.98 -8.89 -3.56
CA ASN A 104 -4.88 -9.00 -2.43
C ASN A 104 -6.29 -8.53 -2.80
N ILE A 105 -7.24 -8.89 -1.95
CA ILE A 105 -8.58 -8.31 -1.93
C ILE A 105 -8.59 -7.25 -0.83
N ARG A 106 -8.80 -5.99 -1.24
CA ARG A 106 -9.01 -4.87 -0.33
C ARG A 106 -10.49 -4.83 0.06
N ASN A 107 -10.78 -5.22 1.28
CA ASN A 107 -12.10 -5.13 1.86
C ASN A 107 -12.30 -3.75 2.48
N ILE A 108 -13.38 -3.07 2.11
CA ILE A 108 -13.68 -1.69 2.49
C ILE A 108 -15.03 -1.64 3.18
N TRP A 109 -15.05 -1.05 4.37
CA TRP A 109 -16.29 -0.70 5.08
C TRP A 109 -16.51 0.80 4.94
N LEU A 110 -17.65 1.17 4.38
CA LEU A 110 -18.09 2.57 4.29
C LEU A 110 -18.55 3.07 5.67
N PRO A 111 -18.62 4.40 5.89
CA PRO A 111 -18.94 5.00 7.19
C PRO A 111 -20.19 4.41 7.87
N GLU A 112 -21.24 4.16 7.10
CA GLU A 112 -22.53 3.65 7.56
C GLU A 112 -22.56 2.14 7.82
N ASN A 113 -21.59 1.38 7.31
CA ASN A 113 -21.57 -0.08 7.48
C ASN A 113 -21.00 -0.46 8.85
N THR A 114 -21.87 -1.01 9.71
CA THR A 114 -21.54 -1.51 11.06
C THR A 114 -21.40 -3.03 11.15
N SER A 115 -21.59 -3.74 10.03
CA SER A 115 -21.52 -5.20 10.00
C SER A 115 -20.08 -5.72 9.90
N ASP A 116 -19.92 -7.03 10.14
CA ASP A 116 -18.64 -7.71 9.95
C ASP A 116 -18.28 -7.94 8.48
N ASN A 117 -19.22 -7.74 7.54
CA ASN A 117 -19.00 -7.91 6.11
C ASN A 117 -18.64 -6.57 5.46
N PRO A 118 -17.68 -6.55 4.51
CA PRO A 118 -17.31 -5.33 3.82
C PRO A 118 -18.47 -4.79 2.97
N SER A 119 -18.50 -3.46 2.79
CA SER A 119 -19.42 -2.82 1.83
C SER A 119 -19.02 -3.17 0.40
N VAL A 120 -17.71 -3.26 0.15
CA VAL A 120 -17.14 -3.63 -1.14
C VAL A 120 -15.78 -4.31 -0.96
N SER A 121 -15.51 -5.30 -1.80
CA SER A 121 -14.24 -6.01 -1.87
C SER A 121 -13.62 -5.76 -3.25
N VAL A 122 -12.44 -5.15 -3.26
CA VAL A 122 -11.77 -4.68 -4.49
C VAL A 122 -10.48 -5.46 -4.73
N PRO A 123 -10.32 -6.13 -5.88
CA PRO A 123 -9.04 -6.71 -6.27
C PRO A 123 -7.97 -5.63 -6.43
N MET A 124 -6.78 -5.88 -5.89
CA MET A 124 -5.68 -4.94 -5.87
C MET A 124 -4.33 -5.63 -6.10
N SER A 125 -3.44 -4.94 -6.79
CA SER A 125 -2.02 -5.26 -6.84
C SER A 125 -1.18 -4.08 -6.35
N PHE A 126 -0.22 -4.40 -5.48
CA PHE A 126 0.75 -3.44 -4.95
C PHE A 126 2.13 -3.92 -5.37
N ILE A 127 2.82 -3.10 -6.16
CA ILE A 127 4.18 -3.37 -6.63
C ILE A 127 5.08 -2.31 -6.01
N CYS A 128 6.17 -2.69 -5.38
CA CYS A 128 7.07 -1.73 -4.77
C CYS A 128 8.53 -2.15 -4.83
N ARG A 129 9.40 -1.15 -4.91
CA ARG A 129 10.83 -1.28 -4.73
C ARG A 129 11.21 -0.75 -3.36
N ILE A 130 11.91 -1.56 -2.60
CA ILE A 130 12.30 -1.34 -1.21
C ILE A 130 13.82 -1.33 -1.13
N GLY A 131 14.38 -0.32 -0.49
CA GLY A 131 15.83 -0.17 -0.34
C GLY A 131 16.21 0.49 0.97
N PRO A 132 17.51 0.76 1.18
CA PRO A 132 18.02 1.39 2.39
C PRO A 132 17.31 2.71 2.68
N ALA A 133 16.97 2.95 3.93
CA ALA A 133 16.32 4.19 4.35
C ALA A 133 17.28 5.39 4.36
N ASP A 134 16.71 6.57 4.17
CA ASP A 134 17.41 7.86 4.27
C ASP A 134 17.54 8.34 5.74
N ILE A 135 16.84 7.67 6.67
CA ILE A 135 16.79 7.99 8.10
C ILE A 135 17.16 6.77 8.95
N SER A 136 17.72 7.01 10.14
CA SER A 136 18.26 5.96 11.01
C SER A 136 17.20 5.14 11.75
N ASP A 137 15.99 5.67 11.92
CA ASP A 137 14.90 5.09 12.70
C ASP A 137 13.80 4.44 11.83
N ALA A 138 14.08 4.25 10.54
CA ALA A 138 13.17 3.57 9.63
C ALA A 138 12.98 2.08 10.01
N ILE A 139 11.79 1.57 9.74
CA ILE A 139 11.43 0.17 10.02
C ILE A 139 12.35 -0.75 9.21
N GLU A 140 13.02 -1.69 9.89
CA GLU A 140 14.03 -2.59 9.32
C GLU A 140 15.20 -1.86 8.62
N GLY A 141 15.37 -0.54 8.83
CA GLY A 141 16.32 0.28 8.07
C GLY A 141 15.95 0.43 6.58
N LEU A 142 14.68 0.23 6.23
CA LEU A 142 14.18 0.21 4.86
C LEU A 142 13.13 1.28 4.60
N GLN A 143 13.03 1.70 3.34
CA GLN A 143 11.97 2.56 2.83
C GLN A 143 11.57 2.12 1.41
N PHE A 144 10.34 2.45 1.03
CA PHE A 144 9.92 2.44 -0.36
C PHE A 144 10.71 3.48 -1.14
N LYS A 145 11.26 3.04 -2.27
CA LYS A 145 11.89 3.87 -3.30
C LYS A 145 10.93 4.12 -4.45
N GLU A 146 10.02 3.19 -4.71
CA GLU A 146 8.99 3.34 -5.73
C GLU A 146 7.81 2.43 -5.46
N VAL A 147 6.59 2.87 -5.77
CA VAL A 147 5.36 2.12 -5.53
C VAL A 147 4.38 2.32 -6.68
N TRP A 148 3.77 1.24 -7.16
CA TRP A 148 2.59 1.26 -8.01
C TRP A 148 1.43 0.57 -7.31
N LEU A 149 0.28 1.23 -7.29
CA LEU A 149 -0.95 0.71 -6.73
C LEU A 149 -2.02 0.61 -7.82
N TYR A 150 -2.40 -0.62 -8.16
CA TYR A 150 -3.48 -0.90 -9.09
C TYR A 150 -4.65 -1.54 -8.35
N TRP A 151 -5.85 -1.02 -8.53
CA TRP A 151 -7.07 -1.57 -7.92
C TRP A 151 -8.30 -1.14 -8.71
N ASP A 152 -9.32 -2.00 -8.71
CA ASP A 152 -10.55 -1.75 -9.48
C ASP A 152 -11.47 -0.74 -8.78
N THR A 153 -11.15 0.54 -8.95
CA THR A 153 -11.91 1.64 -8.34
C THR A 153 -13.33 1.77 -8.88
N LYS A 154 -13.68 1.14 -10.01
CA LYS A 154 -15.05 1.19 -10.55
C LYS A 154 -16.07 0.53 -9.63
N LEU A 155 -15.63 -0.39 -8.78
CA LEU A 155 -16.48 -1.00 -7.75
C LEU A 155 -16.90 0.01 -6.67
N LEU A 156 -16.29 1.19 -6.61
CA LEU A 156 -16.66 2.27 -5.70
C LEU A 156 -17.67 3.27 -6.28
N ASP A 157 -17.94 3.23 -7.59
CA ASP A 157 -18.85 4.17 -8.28
C ASP A 157 -20.25 4.24 -7.60
N PRO A 158 -20.85 3.14 -7.10
CA PRO A 158 -22.16 3.21 -6.43
C PRO A 158 -22.15 3.90 -5.06
N PHE A 159 -20.96 4.11 -4.47
CA PHE A 159 -20.80 4.47 -3.06
C PHE A 159 -20.18 5.84 -2.86
N LEU A 160 -19.43 6.34 -3.85
CA LEU A 160 -18.68 7.58 -3.76
C LEU A 160 -19.12 8.57 -4.84
N GLN A 161 -19.03 9.86 -4.53
CA GLN A 161 -19.29 10.91 -5.51
C GLN A 161 -18.19 10.92 -6.59
N ASN A 162 -18.53 11.32 -7.81
CA ASN A 162 -17.61 11.32 -8.96
C ASN A 162 -16.35 12.18 -8.76
N ASP A 163 -16.40 13.17 -7.87
CA ASP A 163 -15.29 14.06 -7.53
C ASP A 163 -14.42 13.55 -6.36
N ALA A 164 -14.77 12.38 -5.80
CA ALA A 164 -14.00 11.71 -4.77
C ALA A 164 -12.56 11.48 -5.24
N ILE A 165 -11.62 11.60 -4.29
CA ILE A 165 -10.18 11.58 -4.60
C ILE A 165 -9.71 10.29 -5.28
N VAL A 166 -10.44 9.19 -5.08
CA VAL A 166 -10.18 7.90 -5.73
C VAL A 166 -10.40 7.93 -7.25
N PHE A 167 -11.26 8.83 -7.76
CA PHE A 167 -11.56 8.93 -9.19
C PHE A 167 -10.76 10.01 -9.92
N ARG A 168 -10.03 10.86 -9.17
CA ARG A 168 -9.28 11.98 -9.75
C ARG A 168 -8.12 11.51 -10.61
N ARG A 169 -7.96 12.17 -11.76
CA ARG A 169 -6.89 11.94 -12.74
C ARG A 169 -5.79 13.00 -12.68
N GLU A 170 -5.91 13.94 -11.75
CA GLU A 170 -4.97 15.04 -11.53
C GLU A 170 -4.57 15.08 -10.06
N LYS A 171 -3.39 15.65 -9.77
CA LYS A 171 -2.94 15.84 -8.40
C LYS A 171 -3.93 16.72 -7.66
N THR A 172 -4.30 16.29 -6.46
CA THR A 172 -4.96 17.19 -5.51
C THR A 172 -3.88 17.86 -4.69
N PHE A 173 -3.62 19.14 -4.95
CA PHE A 173 -2.78 19.95 -4.09
C PHE A 173 -3.58 20.26 -2.82
N LEU A 174 -3.01 19.90 -1.67
CA LEU A 174 -3.50 20.26 -0.35
C LEU A 174 -2.80 21.52 0.13
#